data_AF-A0A917MTX6-F1
#
_entry.id   AF-A0A917MTX6-F1
#
_cell.length_a   1.000
_cell.length_b   1.000
_cell.length_c   1.000
_cell.angle_alpha   90.00
_cell.angle_beta   90.00
_cell.angle_gamma   90.00
#
_symmetry.space_group_name_H-M   'P 1'
#
loop_
_entity.id
_entity.type
_entity.pdbx_description
1 polymer ?
#
loop_
_entity_poly.entity_id
_entity_poly.type
_entity_poly.pdbx_seq_one_letter_code
_entity_poly.pdbx_strand_id
1 'polypeptide(L)'
;MKYLFRILFRKLKRNYYYAEIKQVSMLTAVALVAWVLYAYGTDLAHAALTNTGMTYITFLLVAIVLGQVIRLYYRIMVIKYAEKDTRIELFNGLHKKA
;
A
#
# COMPACT_ATOMS: atom_id res chain seq x y z
N MET A 1 -5.77 -32.52 -13.05
CA MET A 1 -4.47 -31.78 -13.07
C MET A 1 -4.44 -30.56 -13.99
N LYS A 2 -5.04 -30.58 -15.20
CA LYS A 2 -5.02 -29.42 -16.13
C LYS A 2 -5.60 -28.11 -15.57
N TYR A 3 -6.61 -28.19 -14.70
CA TYR A 3 -7.23 -26.99 -14.08
C TYR A 3 -6.33 -26.31 -13.04
N LEU A 4 -5.63 -27.09 -12.22
CA LEU A 4 -4.72 -26.60 -11.18
C LEU A 4 -3.52 -25.87 -11.81
N PHE A 5 -2.97 -26.43 -12.89
CA PHE A 5 -1.87 -25.81 -13.64
C PHE A 5 -2.28 -24.47 -14.29
N ARG A 6 -3.51 -24.38 -14.83
CA ARG A 6 -4.04 -23.13 -15.39
C ARG A 6 -4.22 -22.03 -14.35
N ILE A 7 -4.69 -22.39 -13.14
CA ILE A 7 -4.85 -21.45 -12.03
C ILE A 7 -3.49 -20.96 -11.54
N LEU A 8 -2.51 -21.86 -11.43
CA LEU A 8 -1.15 -21.51 -11.03
C LEU A 8 -0.50 -20.55 -12.03
N PHE A 9 -0.59 -20.85 -13.33
CA PHE A 9 -0.05 -19.99 -14.40
C PHE A 9 -0.73 -18.63 -14.47
N ARG A 10 -2.05 -18.55 -14.27
CA ARG A 10 -2.76 -17.25 -14.21
C ARG A 10 -2.33 -16.43 -12.99
N LYS A 11 -2.15 -17.04 -11.82
CA LYS A 11 -1.61 -16.36 -10.64
C LYS A 11 -0.17 -15.90 -10.84
N LEU A 12 0.69 -16.75 -11.41
CA LEU A 12 2.09 -16.45 -11.65
C LEU A 12 2.24 -15.30 -12.66
N LYS A 13 1.52 -15.37 -13.79
CA LYS A 13 1.54 -14.33 -14.84
C LYS A 13 1.00 -13.00 -14.32
N ARG A 14 -0.06 -13.01 -13.50
CA ARG A 14 -0.61 -11.80 -12.89
C ARG A 14 0.33 -11.18 -11.87
N ASN A 15 1.03 -11.99 -11.06
CA ASN A 15 2.03 -11.49 -10.11
C ASN A 15 3.27 -10.91 -10.81
N TYR A 16 3.73 -11.56 -11.88
CA TYR A 16 4.91 -11.11 -12.63
C TYR A 16 4.63 -9.77 -13.33
N TYR A 17 3.50 -9.65 -14.03
CA TYR A 17 3.08 -8.40 -14.67
C TYR A 17 2.89 -7.25 -13.66
N TYR A 18 2.31 -7.55 -12.49
CA TYR A 18 2.16 -6.54 -11.43
C TYR A 18 3.49 -6.11 -10.83
N ALA A 19 4.47 -7.02 -10.72
CA ALA A 19 5.80 -6.69 -10.21
C ALA A 19 6.57 -5.79 -11.18
N GLU A 20 6.52 -6.10 -12.48
CA GLU A 20 7.16 -5.29 -13.52
C GLU A 20 6.53 -3.90 -13.62
N ILE A 21 5.20 -3.80 -13.67
CA ILE A 21 4.50 -2.50 -13.69
C ILE A 21 4.83 -1.70 -12.43
N LYS A 22 4.94 -2.36 -11.28
CA LYS A 22 5.32 -1.70 -10.02
C LYS A 22 6.76 -1.20 -10.06
N GLN A 23 7.70 -1.97 -10.61
CA GLN A 23 9.09 -1.54 -10.73
C GLN A 23 9.24 -0.39 -11.73
N VAL A 24 8.58 -0.47 -12.88
CA VAL A 24 8.59 0.60 -13.90
C VAL A 24 7.98 1.87 -13.33
N SER A 25 6.79 1.79 -12.72
CA SER A 25 6.15 2.97 -12.12
C SER A 25 6.96 3.58 -10.98
N MET A 26 7.66 2.75 -10.18
CA MET A 26 8.58 3.23 -9.14
C MET A 26 9.80 3.93 -9.75
N LEU A 27 10.40 3.38 -10.81
CA LEU A 27 11.50 4.00 -11.56
C LEU A 27 11.08 5.32 -12.19
N THR A 28 9.91 5.37 -12.82
CA THR A 28 9.35 6.61 -13.39
C THR A 28 9.11 7.64 -12.29
N ALA A 29 8.54 7.24 -11.15
CA ALA A 29 8.32 8.15 -10.02
C ALA A 29 9.63 8.72 -9.48
N VAL A 30 10.67 7.89 -9.33
CA VAL A 30 11.99 8.35 -8.87
C VAL A 30 12.63 9.31 -9.87
N ALA A 31 12.60 8.98 -11.16
CA ALA A 31 13.13 9.85 -12.21
C ALA A 31 12.40 11.21 -12.27
N LEU A 32 11.08 11.19 -12.10
CA LEU A 32 10.25 12.40 -12.12
C LEU A 32 10.54 13.28 -10.89
N VAL A 33 10.68 12.68 -9.70
CA VAL A 33 11.09 13.40 -8.48
C VAL A 33 12.50 13.98 -8.65
N ALA A 34 13.44 13.21 -9.20
CA ALA A 34 14.80 13.69 -9.44
C ALA A 34 14.83 14.86 -10.44
N TRP A 35 14.02 14.80 -11.50
CA TRP A 35 13.89 15.88 -12.47
C TRP A 35 13.29 17.15 -11.85
N VAL A 36 12.24 17.02 -11.03
CA VAL A 36 11.63 18.15 -10.32
C VAL A 36 12.63 18.80 -9.35
N LEU A 37 13.40 17.99 -8.62
CA LEU A 37 14.45 18.49 -7.73
C LEU A 37 15.58 19.17 -8.50
N TYR A 38 15.96 18.65 -9.67
CA TYR A 38 16.99 19.27 -10.51
C TYR A 38 16.52 20.60 -11.13
N ALA A 39 15.30 20.64 -11.66
CA ALA A 39 14.77 21.80 -12.38
C ALA A 39 14.27 22.92 -11.45
N TYR A 40 13.70 22.56 -10.29
CA TYR A 40 13.01 23.51 -9.40
C TYR A 40 13.48 23.42 -7.94
N GLY A 41 14.52 22.64 -7.63
CA GLY A 41 14.91 22.37 -6.24
C GLY A 41 15.26 23.61 -5.42
N THR A 42 15.91 24.60 -6.03
CA THR A 42 16.25 25.87 -5.36
C THR A 42 15.01 26.70 -5.05
N ASP A 43 14.08 26.81 -6.01
CA ASP A 43 12.84 27.57 -5.86
C ASP A 43 11.87 26.88 -4.90
N LEU A 44 11.80 25.55 -4.95
CA LEU A 44 11.04 24.73 -4.00
C LEU A 44 11.61 24.83 -2.59
N ALA A 45 12.94 24.86 -2.42
CA ALA A 45 13.56 25.05 -1.12
C ALA A 45 13.26 26.45 -0.55
N HIS A 46 13.32 27.48 -1.40
CA HIS A 46 12.98 28.84 -0.99
C HIS A 46 11.49 28.96 -0.63
N ALA A 47 10.60 28.40 -1.45
CA ALA A 47 9.17 28.36 -1.18
C ALA A 47 8.84 27.55 0.08
N ALA A 48 9.53 26.44 0.33
CA ALA A 48 9.35 25.60 1.52
C ALA A 48 9.75 26.31 2.82
N LEU A 49 10.75 27.20 2.78
CA LEU A 49 11.21 27.96 3.94
C LEU A 49 10.34 29.18 4.26
N THR A 50 9.37 29.53 3.40
CA THR A 50 8.39 30.58 3.73
C THR A 50 7.40 30.10 4.80
N ASN A 51 6.84 31.03 5.59
CA ASN A 51 5.85 30.69 6.62
C ASN A 51 4.63 29.95 6.05
N THR A 52 4.18 30.33 4.85
CA THR A 52 3.11 29.63 4.13
C THR A 52 3.55 28.23 3.69
N GLY A 53 4.75 28.09 3.12
CA GLY A 53 5.32 26.80 2.72
C GLY A 53 5.46 25.81 3.88
N MET A 54 6.00 26.25 5.02
CA MET A 54 6.13 25.43 6.23
C MET A 54 4.77 24.94 6.75
N THR A 55 3.74 25.79 6.65
CA THR A 55 2.37 25.43 7.05
C THR A 55 1.82 24.31 6.17
N TYR A 56 1.97 24.43 4.85
CA TYR A 56 1.55 23.39 3.91
C TYR A 56 2.30 22.07 4.12
N ILE A 57 3.61 22.13 4.35
CA ILE A 57 4.43 20.95 4.64
C ILE A 57 3.95 20.25 5.92
N THR A 58 3.65 21.03 6.96
CA THR A 58 3.14 20.49 8.23
C THR A 58 1.78 19.82 8.05
N PHE A 59 0.85 20.45 7.32
CA PHE A 59 -0.44 19.85 6.99
C PHE A 59 -0.28 18.55 6.19
N LEU A 60 0.65 18.51 5.24
CA LEU A 60 0.93 17.33 4.43
C LEU A 60 1.50 16.18 5.28
N LEU A 61 2.39 16.48 6.22
CA LEU A 61 2.92 15.50 7.18
C LEU A 61 1.81 14.93 8.08
N VAL A 62 0.92 15.79 8.61
CA VAL A 62 -0.24 15.35 9.41
C VAL A 62 -1.17 14.45 8.58
N ALA A 63 -1.43 14.80 7.33
CA ALA A 63 -2.25 13.98 6.43
C ALA A 63 -1.62 12.60 6.17
N ILE A 64 -0.29 12.54 5.99
CA ILE A 64 0.44 11.27 5.84
C ILE A 64 0.29 10.42 7.11
N VAL A 65 0.48 11.00 8.29
CA VAL A 65 0.33 10.29 9.57
C VAL A 65 -1.10 9.75 9.72
N LEU A 66 -2.13 10.56 9.45
CA LEU A 66 -3.52 10.10 9.48
C LEU A 66 -3.79 8.96 8.49
N GLY A 67 -3.26 9.05 7.27
CA GLY A 67 -3.35 7.98 6.28
C GLY A 67 -2.71 6.68 6.77
N GLN A 68 -1.56 6.76 7.45
CA GLN A 68 -0.90 5.59 8.06
C GLN A 68 -1.73 5.00 9.20
N VAL A 69 -2.32 5.84 10.05
CA VAL A 69 -3.21 5.40 11.14
C VAL A 69 -4.43 4.65 10.58
N ILE A 70 -5.08 5.20 9.54
CA ILE A 70 -6.22 4.55 8.87
C ILE A 70 -5.80 3.19 8.30
N ARG A 71 -4.65 3.13 7.62
CA ARG A 71 -4.12 1.88 7.05
C ARG A 71 -3.83 0.84 8.13
N LEU A 72 -3.23 1.26 9.25
CA LEU A 72 -2.97 0.39 10.39
C LEU A 72 -4.28 -0.14 10.99
N TYR A 73 -5.26 0.75 11.19
CA TYR A 73 -6.57 0.41 11.72
C TYR A 73 -7.29 -0.61 10.83
N TYR A 74 -7.27 -0.41 9.51
CA TYR A 74 -7.85 -1.36 8.55
C TYR A 74 -7.15 -2.73 8.62
N ARG A 75 -5.82 -2.75 8.76
CA ARG A 75 -5.07 -4.00 8.90
C ARG A 75 -5.44 -4.76 10.17
N ILE A 76 -5.55 -4.06 11.31
CA ILE A 76 -5.98 -4.64 12.59
C ILE A 76 -7.42 -5.17 12.47
N MET A 77 -8.31 -4.40 11.86
CA MET A 77 -9.69 -4.80 11.64
C MET A 77 -9.77 -6.10 10.82
N VAL A 78 -9.07 -6.18 9.69
CA VAL A 78 -9.04 -7.39 8.85
C VAL A 78 -8.53 -8.60 9.62
N ILE A 79 -7.47 -8.45 10.42
CA ILE A 79 -6.95 -9.55 11.26
C ILE A 79 -8.00 -10.00 12.28
N LYS A 80 -8.65 -9.05 12.96
CA LYS A 80 -9.68 -9.35 13.97
C LYS A 80 -10.91 -10.03 13.39
N TYR A 81 -11.33 -9.66 12.17
CA TYR A 81 -12.41 -10.34 11.46
C TYR A 81 -11.98 -11.73 10.97
N ALA A 82 -10.76 -11.87 10.44
CA ALA A 82 -10.23 -13.16 10.02
C ALA A 82 -10.13 -14.15 11.20
N GLU A 83 -9.69 -13.69 12.38
CA GLU A 83 -9.65 -14.49 13.61
C GLU A 83 -11.05 -14.90 14.09
N LYS A 84 -12.03 -14.01 13.94
CA LYS A 84 -13.43 -14.29 14.32
C LYS A 84 -14.03 -15.37 13.40
N ASP A 85 -13.78 -15.29 12.10
CA ASP A 85 -14.24 -16.29 11.13
C ASP A 85 -13.56 -17.65 11.36
N THR A 86 -12.25 -17.67 11.64
CA THR A 86 -11.56 -18.93 11.95
C THR A 86 -12.08 -19.59 13.22
N ARG A 87 -12.42 -18.82 14.26
CA ARG A 87 -13.04 -19.37 15.48
C ARG A 87 -14.43 -19.95 15.22
N ILE A 88 -15.23 -19.33 14.37
CA ILE A 88 -16.57 -19.83 13.99
C ILE A 88 -16.43 -21.14 13.19
N GLU A 89 -15.48 -21.22 12.26
CA GLU A 89 -15.19 -22.44 11.51
C GLU A 89 -14.71 -23.59 12.42
N LEU A 90 -13.83 -23.30 13.39
CA LEU A 90 -13.37 -24.27 14.39
C LEU A 90 -14.52 -24.77 15.28
N PHE A 91 -15.40 -23.87 15.72
CA PHE A 91 -16.59 -24.25 16.50
C PHE A 91 -17.57 -25.10 15.70
N ASN A 92 -17.86 -24.73 14.44
CA ASN A 92 -18.73 -25.51 13.56
C ASN A 92 -18.13 -26.88 13.22
N GLY A 93 -16.81 -26.96 13.05
CA GLY A 93 -16.10 -28.23 12.81
C GLY A 93 -16.12 -29.18 14.01
N LEU A 94 -16.11 -28.64 15.23
CA LEU A 94 -16.28 -29.42 16.46
C LEU A 94 -17.73 -29.89 16.65
N HIS A 95 -18.73 -29.05 16.35
CA HIS A 95 -20.14 -29.42 16.46
C HIS A 95 -20.60 -30.44 15.42
N LYS A 96 -19.94 -30.51 14.25
CA LYS A 96 -20.22 -31.55 13.23
C LYS A 96 -19.59 -32.91 13.52
N LYS A 97 -18.66 -32.98 14.48
CA LYS A 97 -17.97 -34.21 14.89
C LYS A 97 -18.54 -34.85 16.16
N ALA A 98 -19.45 -34.17 16.85
CA ALA A 98 -20.27 -34.71 17.94
C ALA A 98 -21.63 -35.14 17.39
#